data_AF-A0A439VD52-F1
#
_entry.id   AF-A0A439VD52-F1
#
_cell.length_a   1.000
_cell.length_b   1.000
_cell.length_c   1.000
_cell.angle_alpha   90.00
_cell.angle_beta   90.00
_cell.angle_gamma   90.00
#
_symmetry.space_group_name_H-M   'P 1'
#
loop_
_entity.id
_entity.type
_entity.pdbx_description
1 polymer ?
#
loop_
_entity_poly.entity_id
_entity_poly.type
_entity_poly.pdbx_seq_one_letter_code
_entity_poly.pdbx_strand_id
1 'polypeptide(L)'
;MTFAAPLEAKSIRFRARSFVAFTLTPEAPLDVWLEGLDHWIGNSPGYFAGRPVVLDLNTLKPDVAAIESLVGVLGHRGIRIYAIELDGHTALEPNLPPVLVGAKEATTDGLLPREARAESFNKAEGRAPEQ
;
A
#
# COMPACT_ATOMS: atom_id res chain seq x y z
N MET A 1 -46.06 -31.78 -20.62
CA MET A 1 -45.19 -30.81 -21.31
C MET A 1 -44.78 -29.77 -20.28
N THR A 2 -43.60 -29.88 -19.68
CA THR A 2 -43.13 -28.91 -18.68
C THR A 2 -41.93 -28.19 -19.27
N PHE A 3 -42.12 -26.92 -19.63
CA PHE A 3 -41.05 -26.05 -20.10
C PHE A 3 -40.39 -25.44 -18.85
N ALA A 4 -39.19 -25.90 -18.50
CA ALA A 4 -38.37 -25.23 -17.51
C ALA A 4 -37.86 -23.92 -18.13
N ALA A 5 -38.28 -22.78 -17.59
CA ALA A 5 -37.78 -21.48 -18.03
C ALA A 5 -36.25 -21.40 -17.76
N PRO A 6 -35.46 -20.80 -18.67
CA PRO A 6 -34.03 -20.65 -18.42
C PRO A 6 -33.83 -19.70 -17.24
N LEU A 7 -33.06 -20.12 -16.23
CA LEU A 7 -32.57 -19.21 -15.21
C LEU A 7 -31.53 -18.30 -15.87
N GLU A 8 -31.92 -17.06 -16.13
CA GLU A 8 -31.04 -16.07 -16.74
C GLU A 8 -29.92 -15.72 -15.75
N ALA A 9 -28.78 -16.40 -15.90
CA ALA A 9 -27.59 -16.18 -15.09
C ALA A 9 -27.03 -14.79 -15.42
N LYS A 10 -27.45 -13.77 -14.67
CA LYS A 10 -26.89 -12.42 -14.77
C LYS A 10 -25.38 -12.49 -14.56
N SER A 11 -24.61 -12.21 -15.62
CA SER A 11 -23.15 -12.19 -15.55
C SER A 11 -22.67 -11.05 -14.66
N ILE A 12 -21.82 -11.37 -13.68
CA ILE A 12 -21.19 -10.38 -12.81
C ILE A 12 -20.13 -9.65 -13.63
N ARG A 13 -20.25 -8.33 -13.76
CA ARG A 13 -19.26 -7.50 -14.45
C ARG A 13 -18.14 -7.12 -13.49
N PHE A 14 -16.97 -7.72 -13.66
CA PHE A 14 -15.75 -7.35 -12.96
C PHE A 14 -14.93 -6.38 -13.82
N ARG A 15 -14.59 -5.20 -13.28
CA ARG A 15 -13.80 -4.17 -13.95
C ARG A 15 -12.72 -3.66 -13.01
N ALA A 16 -11.47 -3.97 -13.31
CA ALA A 16 -10.33 -3.37 -12.62
C ALA A 16 -10.17 -1.89 -13.03
N ARG A 17 -9.75 -1.05 -12.09
CA ARG A 17 -9.40 0.35 -12.33
C ARG A 17 -8.17 0.70 -11.49
N SER A 18 -7.20 1.35 -12.10
CA SER A 18 -6.08 1.97 -11.38
C SER A 18 -6.48 3.36 -10.90
N PHE A 19 -6.02 3.75 -9.72
CA PHE A 19 -6.18 5.09 -9.17
C PHE A 19 -4.88 5.51 -8.49
N VAL A 20 -4.70 6.82 -8.29
CA VAL A 20 -3.55 7.38 -7.57
C VAL A 20 -3.93 7.56 -6.10
N ALA A 21 -3.09 7.07 -5.20
CA ALA A 21 -3.21 7.27 -3.77
C ALA A 21 -2.01 8.05 -3.24
N PHE A 22 -2.20 8.72 -2.11
CA PHE A 22 -1.11 9.32 -1.35
C PHE A 22 -0.57 8.30 -0.37
N THR A 23 0.74 8.25 -0.18
CA THR A 23 1.36 7.42 0.84
C THR A 23 1.82 8.29 1.99
N LEU A 24 1.44 7.93 3.22
CA LEU A 24 2.00 8.49 4.45
C LEU A 24 2.98 7.49 5.04
N THR A 25 4.21 7.93 5.25
CA THR A 25 5.28 7.13 5.86
C THR A 25 5.61 7.74 7.23
N PRO A 26 4.93 7.32 8.31
CA PRO A 26 5.24 7.75 9.67
C PRO A 26 6.64 7.33 10.11
N GLU A 27 7.29 8.22 10.84
CA GLU A 27 8.63 8.03 11.39
C GLU A 27 8.64 8.26 12.91
N ALA A 28 9.61 7.67 13.60
CA ALA A 28 9.84 7.94 15.01
C ALA A 28 10.69 9.22 15.17
N PRO A 29 10.41 10.07 16.18
CA PRO A 29 9.33 9.97 17.17
C PRO A 29 7.95 10.29 16.58
N LEU A 30 6.96 9.42 16.84
CA LEU A 30 5.65 9.50 16.20
C LEU A 30 4.86 10.74 16.60
N ASP A 31 5.03 11.22 17.84
CA ASP A 31 4.45 12.44 18.36
C ASP A 31 4.92 13.68 17.58
N VAL A 32 6.22 13.78 17.32
CA VAL A 32 6.81 14.87 16.52
C VAL A 32 6.32 14.81 15.07
N TRP A 33 6.24 13.61 14.51
CA TRP A 33 5.72 13.41 13.15
C TRP A 33 4.25 13.84 13.03
N LEU A 34 3.42 13.48 14.01
CA LEU A 34 2.00 13.87 14.05
C LEU A 34 1.83 15.38 14.19
N GLU A 35 2.66 16.06 14.99
CA GLU A 35 2.64 17.52 15.10
C GLU A 35 2.97 18.21 13.77
N GLY A 36 3.96 17.69 13.03
CA GLY A 36 4.29 18.16 11.69
C GLY A 36 3.13 17.97 10.70
N LEU A 37 2.45 16.82 10.79
CA LEU A 37 1.25 16.54 9.99
C LEU A 37 0.12 17.53 10.31
N ASP A 38 -0.10 17.84 11.60
CA ASP A 38 -1.13 18.78 12.04
C ASP A 38 -0.88 20.20 11.52
N HIS A 39 0.38 20.68 11.59
CA HIS A 39 0.77 21.96 10.98
C HIS A 39 0.50 21.98 9.47
N TRP A 40 0.81 20.88 8.78
CA TRP A 40 0.62 20.78 7.35
C TRP A 40 -0.87 20.81 6.97
N ILE A 41 -1.72 20.06 7.68
CA ILE A 41 -3.17 20.08 7.50
C ILE A 41 -3.74 21.47 7.76
N GLY A 42 -3.24 22.17 8.79
CA GLY A 42 -3.64 23.54 9.12
C GLY A 42 -3.39 24.53 7.97
N ASN A 43 -2.30 24.34 7.22
CA ASN A 43 -1.95 25.16 6.06
C ASN A 43 -2.72 24.76 4.78
N SER A 44 -3.22 23.52 4.70
CA SER A 44 -3.95 22.99 3.55
C SER A 44 -5.26 22.30 3.94
N PRO A 45 -6.28 23.05 4.40
CA PRO A 45 -7.54 22.47 4.82
C PRO A 45 -8.19 21.65 3.71
N GLY A 46 -8.61 20.42 4.04
CA GLY A 46 -9.32 19.54 3.10
C GLY A 46 -8.44 18.87 2.04
N TYR A 47 -7.10 18.93 2.14
CA TYR A 47 -6.23 18.27 1.17
C TYR A 47 -6.56 16.77 1.00
N PHE A 48 -6.72 16.06 2.11
CA PHE A 48 -7.03 14.61 2.12
C PHE A 48 -8.51 14.30 1.89
N ALA A 49 -9.37 15.31 1.75
CA ALA A 49 -10.80 15.09 1.56
C ALA A 49 -11.07 14.35 0.24
N GLY A 50 -11.64 13.15 0.34
CA GLY A 50 -11.95 12.31 -0.83
C GLY A 50 -10.74 11.70 -1.54
N ARG A 51 -9.54 11.83 -0.98
CA ARG A 51 -8.31 11.25 -1.55
C ARG A 51 -7.96 9.94 -0.82
N PRO A 52 -7.68 8.85 -1.53
CA PRO A 52 -7.25 7.62 -0.89
C PRO A 52 -5.83 7.78 -0.34
N VAL A 53 -5.62 7.33 0.89
CA VAL A 53 -4.33 7.36 1.57
C VAL A 53 -3.92 5.94 1.93
N VAL A 54 -2.68 5.58 1.59
CA VAL A 54 -1.99 4.36 2.00
C VAL A 54 -1.07 4.71 3.16
N LEU A 55 -1.02 3.86 4.17
CA LEU A 55 -0.13 4.02 5.32
C LEU A 55 1.03 3.05 5.20
N ASP A 56 2.23 3.55 4.98
CA ASP A 56 3.45 2.75 4.89
C ASP A 56 4.14 2.65 6.25
N LEU A 57 4.17 1.44 6.80
CA LEU A 57 4.70 1.14 8.12
C LEU A 57 6.01 0.35 8.08
N ASN A 58 6.63 0.22 6.90
CA ASN A 58 7.86 -0.55 6.72
C ASN A 58 9.04 0.04 7.50
N THR A 59 9.05 1.36 7.71
CA THR A 59 10.10 2.05 8.47
C THR A 59 9.91 1.89 9.99
N LEU A 60 8.68 2.11 10.48
CA LEU A 60 8.38 2.15 11.91
C LEU A 60 8.21 0.75 12.52
N LYS A 61 7.68 -0.21 11.75
CA LYS A 61 7.35 -1.59 12.18
C LYS A 61 6.68 -1.68 13.57
N PRO A 62 5.58 -0.92 13.81
CA PRO A 62 4.86 -0.98 15.05
C PRO A 62 4.15 -2.32 15.25
N ASP A 63 3.77 -2.64 16.49
CA ASP A 63 2.87 -3.75 16.78
C ASP A 63 1.42 -3.45 16.36
N VAL A 64 0.56 -4.47 16.34
CA VAL A 64 -0.83 -4.34 15.88
C VAL A 64 -1.63 -3.31 16.70
N ALA A 65 -1.41 -3.23 18.01
CA ALA A 65 -2.13 -2.28 18.87
C ALA A 65 -1.74 -0.83 18.56
N ALA A 66 -0.45 -0.59 18.28
CA ALA A 66 0.04 0.71 17.84
C ALA A 66 -0.48 1.06 16.43
N ILE A 67 -0.65 0.09 15.54
CA ILE A 67 -1.28 0.29 14.21
C ILE A 67 -2.73 0.74 14.39
N GLU A 68 -3.52 0.05 15.22
CA GLU A 68 -4.91 0.41 15.50
C GLU A 68 -5.03 1.84 16.04
N SER A 69 -4.19 2.17 17.02
CA SER A 69 -4.11 3.50 17.60
C SER A 69 -3.78 4.55 16.55
N LEU A 70 -2.76 4.31 15.72
CA LEU A 70 -2.33 5.24 14.67
C LEU A 70 -3.42 5.46 13.61
N VAL A 71 -4.08 4.39 13.14
CA VAL A 71 -5.20 4.50 12.20
C VAL A 71 -6.34 5.33 12.81
N GLY A 72 -6.66 5.10 14.09
CA GLY A 72 -7.65 5.91 14.81
C GLY A 72 -7.25 7.39 14.92
N VAL A 73 -6.00 7.67 15.29
CA VAL A 73 -5.43 9.02 15.41
C VAL A 73 -5.47 9.77 14.07
N LEU A 74 -5.19 9.10 12.95
CA LEU A 74 -5.29 9.67 11.60
C LEU A 74 -6.75 9.90 11.19
N GLY A 75 -7.65 8.98 11.55
CA GLY A 75 -9.09 9.11 11.31
C GLY A 75 -9.71 10.36 11.96
N HIS A 76 -9.31 10.68 13.19
CA HIS A 76 -9.75 11.91 13.89
C HIS A 76 -9.31 13.20 13.17
N ARG A 77 -8.25 13.15 12.35
CA ARG A 77 -7.77 14.25 11.52
C ARG A 77 -8.44 14.33 10.15
N GLY A 78 -9.45 13.49 9.92
CA GLY A 78 -10.15 13.40 8.63
C GLY A 78 -9.37 12.66 7.55
N ILE A 79 -8.29 11.96 7.91
CA ILE A 79 -7.48 11.15 6.99
C ILE A 79 -8.02 9.71 7.03
N ARG A 80 -8.56 9.24 5.90
CA ARG A 80 -9.02 7.85 5.78
C ARG A 80 -7.94 6.98 5.17
N ILE A 81 -7.49 5.99 5.93
CA ILE A 81 -6.54 4.98 5.46
C ILE A 81 -7.31 3.90 4.70
N TYR A 82 -6.94 3.68 3.44
CA TYR A 82 -7.56 2.69 2.56
C TYR A 82 -6.82 1.35 2.60
N ALA A 83 -5.53 1.40 2.87
CA ALA A 83 -4.68 0.24 2.95
C ALA A 83 -3.40 0.55 3.73
N ILE A 84 -2.77 -0.51 4.20
CA ILE A 84 -1.51 -0.47 4.93
C ILE A 84 -0.45 -1.22 4.13
N GLU A 85 0.75 -0.66 4.03
CA GLU A 85 1.93 -1.36 3.53
C GLU A 85 2.79 -1.76 4.73
N LEU A 86 3.03 -3.06 4.88
CA LEU A 86 3.83 -3.61 5.97
C LEU A 86 4.51 -4.91 5.52
N ASP A 87 5.83 -4.93 5.62
CA ASP A 87 6.69 -6.05 5.28
C ASP A 87 6.53 -7.15 6.33
N GLY A 88 5.94 -8.25 5.91
CA GLY A 88 5.73 -9.43 6.76
C GLY A 88 4.31 -9.98 6.62
N HIS A 89 4.12 -11.23 7.06
CA HIS A 89 2.80 -11.86 7.10
C HIS A 89 2.03 -11.46 8.36
N THR A 90 1.97 -10.16 8.66
CA THR A 90 1.18 -9.66 9.80
C THR A 90 -0.29 -9.67 9.39
N ALA A 91 -1.06 -10.61 9.93
CA ALA A 91 -2.50 -10.61 9.79
C ALA A 91 -3.07 -9.46 10.64
N LEU A 92 -3.73 -8.52 9.99
CA LEU A 92 -4.48 -7.45 10.65
C LEU A 92 -5.93 -7.91 10.86
N GLU A 93 -6.54 -7.41 11.93
CA GLU A 93 -7.94 -7.67 12.24
C GLU A 93 -8.87 -7.08 11.14
N PRO A 94 -10.06 -7.66 10.90
CA PRO A 94 -10.95 -7.22 9.80
C PRO A 94 -11.48 -5.78 9.90
N ASN A 95 -11.35 -5.16 11.07
CA ASN A 95 -11.72 -3.76 11.31
C ASN A 95 -10.65 -2.77 10.80
N LEU A 96 -9.43 -3.25 10.54
CA LEU A 96 -8.34 -2.45 10.00
C LEU A 96 -8.33 -2.44 8.48
N PRO A 97 -7.75 -1.39 7.86
CA PRO A 97 -7.48 -1.39 6.43
C PRO A 97 -6.64 -2.62 6.04
N PRO A 98 -6.89 -3.23 4.87
CA PRO A 98 -6.15 -4.40 4.43
C PRO A 98 -4.68 -4.08 4.18
N VAL A 99 -3.83 -5.10 4.33
CA VAL A 99 -2.42 -5.02 3.94
C VAL A 99 -2.33 -5.11 2.41
N LEU A 100 -1.70 -4.12 1.78
CA LEU A 100 -1.38 -4.15 0.35
C LEU A 100 -0.18 -5.06 0.12
N VAL A 101 -0.34 -5.99 -0.81
CA VAL A 101 0.74 -6.87 -1.28
C VAL A 101 1.03 -6.52 -2.73
N GLY A 102 2.26 -6.10 -3.02
CA GLY A 102 2.72 -5.84 -4.39
C GLY A 102 2.25 -4.53 -5.00
N ALA A 103 1.90 -3.53 -4.18
CA ALA A 103 1.72 -2.16 -4.68
C ALA A 103 3.03 -1.68 -5.33
N LYS A 104 2.90 -0.99 -6.47
CA LYS A 104 4.04 -0.35 -7.15
C LYS A 104 3.88 1.15 -7.05
N GLU A 105 4.95 1.84 -6.68
CA GLU A 105 4.98 3.30 -6.74
C GLU A 105 4.66 3.78 -8.16
N ALA A 106 3.87 4.84 -8.27
CA ALA A 106 3.55 5.47 -9.55
C ALA A 106 4.72 6.34 -10.07
N THR A 107 5.95 5.88 -9.91
CA THR A 107 7.16 6.50 -10.45
C THR A 107 7.48 5.91 -11.84
N THR A 108 8.27 6.62 -12.63
CA THR A 108 8.69 6.15 -13.97
C THR A 108 9.37 4.78 -13.91
N ASP A 109 10.05 4.46 -12.80
CA ASP A 109 10.71 3.17 -12.56
C ASP A 109 9.69 2.06 -12.17
N GLY A 110 8.67 2.40 -11.35
CA GLY A 110 7.62 1.47 -10.91
C GLY A 110 6.62 1.06 -12.00
N LEU A 111 6.48 1.87 -13.06
CA LEU A 111 5.63 1.55 -14.23
C LEU A 111 6.29 0.57 -15.21
N LEU A 112 7.60 0.33 -15.10
CA LEU A 112 8.29 -0.66 -15.91
C LEU A 112 8.30 -2.02 -15.18
N PRO A 113 7.87 -3.13 -15.82
CA PRO A 113 8.12 -4.45 -15.27
C PRO A 113 9.61 -4.64 -15.03
N ARG A 114 10.01 -5.07 -13.81
CA ARG A 114 11.36 -5.60 -13.53
C ARG A 114 11.54 -6.90 -14.31
N GLU A 115 11.78 -6.81 -15.60
CA GLU A 115 12.33 -7.91 -16.38
C GLU A 115 13.86 -7.73 -16.45
N ALA A 116 14.58 -8.81 -16.12
CA ALA A 116 16.03 -9.01 -16.27
C ALA A 116 16.99 -8.29 -15.29
N ARG A 117 16.91 -8.59 -13.99
CA ARG A 117 18.10 -8.63 -13.13
C ARG A 117 18.27 -10.02 -12.51
N ALA A 118 18.28 -11.03 -13.37
CA ALA A 118 18.61 -12.40 -12.99
C ALA A 118 19.42 -13.13 -14.08
N GLU A 119 20.19 -12.41 -14.91
CA GLU A 119 21.16 -13.03 -15.83
C GLU A 119 22.41 -12.15 -16.00
N SER A 120 23.13 -11.88 -14.91
CA SER A 120 24.50 -11.35 -15.03
C SER A 120 25.45 -11.72 -13.88
N PHE A 121 24.99 -12.49 -12.88
CA PHE A 121 25.81 -12.91 -11.75
C PHE A 121 26.32 -14.36 -11.81
N ASN A 122 26.36 -15.01 -12.99
CA ASN A 122 26.93 -16.37 -13.10
C ASN A 122 27.84 -16.60 -14.32
N LYS A 123 28.41 -15.54 -14.89
CA LYS A 123 29.44 -15.66 -15.95
C LYS A 123 30.64 -14.76 -15.64
N ALA A 124 31.17 -14.84 -14.42
CA ALA A 124 32.39 -14.12 -14.05
C ALA A 124 33.28 -14.85 -13.02
N GLU A 125 33.11 -16.16 -12.82
CA GLU A 125 34.10 -16.98 -12.11
C GLU A 125 34.44 -18.20 -12.97
N GLY A 126 35.63 -18.18 -13.58
CA GLY A 126 36.10 -19.32 -14.38
C GLY A 126 37.06 -19.02 -15.54
N ARG A 127 37.95 -18.01 -15.43
CA ARG A 127 39.26 -18.05 -16.11
C ARG A 127 40.23 -17.03 -15.52
N ALA A 128 41.08 -17.47 -14.60
CA ALA A 128 42.35 -16.79 -14.31
C ALA A 128 43.43 -17.28 -15.31
N PRO A 129 44.45 -16.46 -15.62
CA PRO A 129 45.29 -16.61 -16.80
C PRO A 129 46.58 -17.44 -16.60
N GLU A 130 47.06 -17.95 -17.74
CA GLU A 130 48.40 -18.40 -18.17
C GLU A 130 49.60 -18.39 -17.20
N GLN A 131 50.33 -19.53 -17.19
CA GLN A 131 51.66 -19.64 -17.81
C GLN A 131 51.77 -20.94 -18.61
#